data_AF-A0A944GK79-F1
#
_entry.id   AF-A0A944GK79-F1
#
_cell.length_a   1.000
_cell.length_b   1.000
_cell.length_c   1.000
_cell.angle_alpha   90.00
_cell.angle_beta   90.00
_cell.angle_gamma   90.00
#
_symmetry.space_group_name_H-M   'P 1'
#
loop_
_entity.id
_entity.type
_entity.pdbx_description
1 polymer ?
#
loop_
_entity_poly.entity_id
_entity_poly.type
_entity_poly.pdbx_seq_one_letter_code
_entity_poly.pdbx_strand_id
1 'polypeptide(L)'
;EYTDKEFCLEVWSDMACFTRPELKVERVSYDVITPSAARAIFEAIFWKPAIRWQITKIEVLNPIKWTSIRRNEVGAVASKKPIYIEEKRQQKNTLCLQNVRYRLWAKLIFIPQRDRKNEKRQGDDNENPAKYNEMFERRARKGQCFNQPYLGCREFSASFRLVEDGEELQPAIAEDRDLGIMLYDMDFSNPKDIQPMFYRPKMQQGIITVPNYDSEEVMK
;
A
#
# COMPACT_ATOMS: atom_id res chain seq x y z
N GLU A 1 -10.87 -25.50 10.81
CA GLU A 1 -10.02 -24.32 11.00
C GLU A 1 -9.73 -23.73 9.64
N TYR A 2 -9.82 -22.41 9.50
CA TYR A 2 -9.53 -21.74 8.23
C TYR A 2 -8.10 -21.24 8.28
N THR A 3 -7.27 -21.63 7.32
CA THR A 3 -5.90 -21.11 7.20
C THR A 3 -5.91 -19.86 6.34
N ASP A 4 -5.50 -18.72 6.91
CA ASP A 4 -5.25 -17.49 6.17
C ASP A 4 -4.12 -17.76 5.16
N LYS A 5 -4.43 -17.66 3.86
CA LYS A 5 -3.45 -17.85 2.80
C LYS A 5 -2.61 -16.59 2.66
N GLU A 6 -1.30 -16.77 2.57
CA GLU A 6 -0.36 -15.71 2.26
C GLU A 6 -0.13 -15.67 0.75
N PHE A 7 -0.12 -14.46 0.19
CA PHE A 7 0.09 -14.20 -1.22
C PHE A 7 1.29 -13.30 -1.41
N CYS A 8 1.96 -13.50 -2.55
CA CYS A 8 3.12 -12.72 -2.94
C CYS A 8 2.84 -11.99 -4.27
N LEU A 9 2.97 -10.66 -4.27
CA LEU A 9 2.90 -9.84 -5.46
C LEU A 9 4.25 -9.21 -5.74
N GLU A 10 4.70 -9.28 -6.98
CA GLU A 10 5.79 -8.45 -7.44
C GLU A 10 5.22 -7.20 -8.11
N VAL A 11 5.67 -6.02 -7.68
CA VAL A 11 5.10 -4.72 -8.05
C VAL A 11 6.20 -3.75 -8.44
N TRP A 12 6.01 -3.00 -9.53
CA TRP A 12 7.00 -2.03 -10.00
C TRP A 12 6.38 -0.81 -10.66
N SER A 13 7.16 0.27 -10.72
CA SER A 13 6.84 1.48 -11.49
C SER A 13 8.11 2.28 -11.74
N ASP A 14 8.10 3.13 -12.77
CA ASP A 14 9.21 4.03 -13.10
C ASP A 14 9.44 5.09 -12.01
N MET A 15 8.39 5.46 -11.27
CA MET A 15 8.44 6.45 -10.19
C MET A 15 7.47 6.07 -9.08
N ALA A 16 7.74 6.50 -7.84
CA ALA A 16 6.83 6.31 -6.71
C ALA A 16 6.99 7.42 -5.68
N CYS A 17 5.90 7.80 -5.00
CA CYS A 17 5.96 8.81 -3.94
C CYS A 17 5.08 8.44 -2.75
N PHE A 18 5.69 7.83 -1.74
CA PHE A 18 5.07 7.50 -0.45
C PHE A 18 5.24 8.69 0.50
N THR A 19 4.37 9.69 0.37
CA THR A 19 4.59 11.00 0.99
C THR A 19 4.74 10.90 2.52
N ARG A 20 5.81 11.52 3.03
CA ARG A 20 6.06 11.76 4.45
C ARG A 20 5.05 12.78 5.01
N PRO A 21 4.22 12.42 6.00
CA PRO A 21 3.17 13.32 6.51
C PRO A 21 3.71 14.58 7.20
N GLU A 22 4.95 14.55 7.70
CA GLU A 22 5.63 15.65 8.35
C GLU A 22 6.02 16.78 7.37
N LEU A 23 6.13 16.49 6.07
CA LEU A 23 6.54 17.45 5.03
C LEU A 23 5.34 17.87 4.17
N LYS A 24 4.56 18.84 4.68
CA LYS A 24 3.28 19.26 4.07
C LYS A 24 3.42 20.21 2.87
N VAL A 25 4.53 20.92 2.76
CA VAL A 25 4.72 21.97 1.73
C VAL A 25 5.27 21.37 0.44
N GLU A 26 6.41 20.68 0.54
CA GLU A 26 7.01 19.92 -0.55
C GLU A 26 6.83 18.43 -0.30
N ARG A 27 6.52 17.68 -1.36
CA ARG A 27 6.30 16.23 -1.22
C ARG A 27 7.64 15.54 -1.22
N VAL A 28 7.92 14.80 -0.15
CA VAL A 28 9.10 13.94 -0.06
C VAL A 28 8.62 12.54 0.23
N SER A 29 9.04 11.58 -0.59
CA SER A 29 8.73 10.17 -0.38
C SER A 29 9.46 9.63 0.85
N TYR A 30 8.94 8.56 1.44
CA TYR A 30 9.76 7.59 2.16
C TYR A 30 10.69 6.86 1.18
N ASP A 31 11.76 6.29 1.73
CA ASP A 31 12.77 5.52 1.00
C ASP A 31 12.19 4.24 0.36
N VAL A 32 11.12 3.70 0.94
CA VAL A 32 10.44 2.47 0.53
C VAL A 32 8.93 2.58 0.68
N ILE A 33 8.19 1.64 0.11
CA ILE A 33 6.73 1.55 0.24
C ILE A 33 6.30 1.35 1.71
N THR A 34 5.21 2.02 2.11
CA THR A 34 4.61 1.83 3.44
C THR A 34 3.67 0.62 3.46
N PRO A 35 3.45 -0.05 4.61
CA PRO A 35 2.48 -1.14 4.70
C PRO A 35 1.07 -0.71 4.25
N SER A 36 0.64 0.51 4.59
CA SER A 36 -0.61 1.11 4.11
C SER A 36 -0.72 1.13 2.58
N ALA A 37 0.32 1.62 1.89
CA ALA A 37 0.34 1.69 0.44
C ALA A 37 0.39 0.29 -0.20
N ALA A 38 1.14 -0.64 0.40
CA ALA A 38 1.17 -2.03 -0.04
C ALA A 38 -0.21 -2.69 0.10
N ARG A 39 -0.90 -2.51 1.24
CA ARG A 39 -2.27 -3.02 1.47
C ARG A 39 -3.24 -2.54 0.40
N ALA A 40 -3.18 -1.25 0.06
CA ALA A 40 -4.04 -0.66 -0.96
C ALA A 40 -3.87 -1.30 -2.35
N ILE A 41 -2.68 -1.83 -2.68
CA ILE A 41 -2.44 -2.52 -3.95
C ILE A 41 -3.20 -3.85 -4.01
N PHE A 42 -3.14 -4.65 -2.93
CA PHE A 42 -3.93 -5.88 -2.82
C PHE A 42 -5.43 -5.58 -2.87
N GLU A 43 -5.88 -4.53 -2.18
CA GLU A 43 -7.28 -4.11 -2.19
C GLU A 43 -7.76 -3.65 -3.57
N ALA A 44 -6.91 -2.96 -4.33
CA ALA A 44 -7.20 -2.52 -5.69
C ALA A 44 -7.43 -3.71 -6.64
N ILE A 45 -6.73 -4.83 -6.42
CA ILE A 45 -6.93 -6.08 -7.16
C ILE A 45 -8.24 -6.75 -6.71
N PHE A 46 -8.38 -6.97 -5.40
CA PHE A 46 -9.56 -7.58 -4.82
C PHE A 46 -9.77 -7.16 -3.36
N TRP A 47 -10.96 -6.61 -3.08
CA TRP A 47 -11.41 -6.33 -1.73
C TRP A 47 -12.90 -6.62 -1.58
N LYS A 48 -13.26 -7.11 -0.39
CA LYS A 48 -14.62 -7.28 0.10
C LYS A 48 -14.62 -6.95 1.61
N PRO A 49 -15.76 -6.53 2.18
CA PRO A 49 -15.86 -6.34 3.63
C PRO A 49 -15.55 -7.60 4.46
N ALA A 50 -15.73 -8.77 3.84
CA ALA A 50 -15.42 -10.08 4.40
C ALA A 50 -13.93 -10.40 4.53
N ILE A 51 -13.04 -9.53 4.02
CA ILE A 51 -11.60 -9.79 4.01
C ILE A 51 -10.83 -8.56 4.47
N ARG A 52 -9.68 -8.80 5.08
CA ARG A 52 -8.67 -7.79 5.39
C ARG A 52 -7.33 -8.27 4.89
N TRP A 53 -6.64 -7.40 4.17
CA TRP A 53 -5.25 -7.64 3.77
C TRP A 53 -4.31 -7.21 4.89
N GLN A 54 -3.47 -8.12 5.36
CA GLN A 54 -2.42 -7.84 6.33
C GLN A 54 -1.06 -8.05 5.67
N ILE A 55 -0.31 -6.96 5.50
CA ILE A 55 1.07 -7.03 4.99
C ILE A 55 1.95 -7.66 6.06
N THR A 56 2.77 -8.62 5.66
CA THR A 56 3.66 -9.38 6.56
C THR A 56 5.13 -9.16 6.25
N LYS A 57 5.46 -8.94 4.97
CA LYS A 57 6.85 -8.77 4.52
C LYS A 57 6.91 -7.92 3.26
N ILE A 58 7.92 -7.04 3.19
CA ILE A 58 8.24 -6.21 2.03
C ILE A 58 9.69 -6.50 1.66
N GLU A 59 9.94 -6.90 0.42
CA GLU A 59 11.29 -7.06 -0.12
C GLU A 59 11.53 -5.98 -1.17
N VAL A 60 12.66 -5.27 -1.06
CA VAL A 60 13.09 -4.23 -1.98
C VAL A 60 14.00 -4.87 -3.02
N LEU A 61 13.59 -4.84 -4.29
CA LEU A 61 14.29 -5.54 -5.38
C LEU A 61 15.22 -4.62 -6.18
N ASN A 62 14.93 -3.32 -6.23
CA ASN A 62 15.76 -2.33 -6.92
C ASN A 62 16.42 -1.36 -5.92
N PRO A 63 17.64 -0.85 -6.23
CA PRO A 63 18.29 0.15 -5.39
C PRO A 63 17.45 1.41 -5.19
N ILE A 64 17.49 1.96 -3.98
CA ILE A 64 16.75 3.19 -3.63
C ILE A 64 17.40 4.38 -4.34
N LYS A 65 16.70 4.90 -5.37
CA LYS A 65 17.13 6.05 -6.17
C LYS A 65 16.07 7.14 -6.11
N TRP A 66 16.53 8.38 -6.04
CA TRP A 66 15.67 9.57 -5.93
C TRP A 66 15.72 10.39 -7.21
N THR A 67 14.60 11.01 -7.54
CA THR A 67 14.49 12.00 -8.60
C THR A 67 13.58 13.16 -8.17
N SER A 68 13.77 14.32 -8.76
CA SER A 68 12.98 15.52 -8.47
C SER A 68 12.07 15.87 -9.64
N ILE A 69 10.81 16.11 -9.34
CA ILE A 69 9.80 16.54 -10.32
C ILE A 69 9.20 17.84 -9.84
N ARG A 70 9.14 18.85 -10.71
CA ARG A 70 8.40 20.09 -10.45
C ARG A 70 7.08 20.07 -11.19
N ARG A 71 5.99 20.36 -10.48
CA ARG A 71 4.64 20.37 -11.06
C ARG A 71 3.88 21.61 -10.67
N ASN A 72 2.94 21.99 -11.53
CA ASN A 72 1.95 23.00 -11.22
C ASN A 72 0.76 22.30 -10.55
N GLU A 73 0.52 22.61 -9.28
CA GLU A 73 -0.64 22.16 -8.52
C GLU A 73 -1.59 23.34 -8.29
N VAL A 74 -2.87 23.03 -8.03
CA VAL A 74 -3.87 24.02 -7.65
C VAL A 74 -3.77 24.24 -6.14
N GLY A 75 -3.48 25.48 -5.72
CA GLY A 75 -3.36 25.88 -4.32
C GLY A 75 -4.69 26.16 -3.61
N ALA A 76 -5.82 26.06 -4.34
CA ALA A 76 -7.16 26.29 -3.82
C ALA A 76 -7.95 24.99 -3.72
N VAL A 77 -8.79 24.89 -2.67
CA VAL A 77 -9.75 23.80 -2.53
C VAL A 77 -10.94 24.06 -3.46
N ALA A 78 -11.40 23.03 -4.16
CA ALA A 78 -12.58 23.12 -5.02
C ALA A 78 -13.78 23.63 -4.22
N SER A 79 -14.49 24.62 -4.78
CA SER A 79 -15.67 25.25 -4.16
C SER A 79 -16.72 25.56 -5.22
N LYS A 80 -17.84 26.16 -4.83
CA LYS A 80 -18.86 26.66 -5.77
C LYS A 80 -18.34 27.79 -6.68
N LYS A 81 -17.23 28.44 -6.33
CA LYS A 81 -16.61 29.50 -7.12
C LYS A 81 -15.57 28.90 -8.09
N PRO A 82 -15.50 29.39 -9.34
CA PRO A 82 -14.47 28.96 -10.27
C PRO A 82 -13.09 29.33 -9.72
N ILE A 83 -12.11 28.46 -9.98
CA ILE A 83 -10.71 28.69 -9.62
C ILE A 83 -10.02 29.31 -10.82
N TYR A 84 -9.57 30.55 -10.68
CA TYR A 84 -8.70 31.20 -11.67
C TYR A 84 -7.26 30.71 -11.45
N ILE A 85 -6.73 29.99 -12.43
CA ILE A 85 -5.46 29.28 -12.27
C ILE A 85 -4.28 30.24 -12.17
N GLU A 86 -4.35 31.41 -12.81
CA GLU A 86 -3.30 32.44 -12.76
C GLU A 86 -3.02 32.91 -11.32
N GLU A 87 -4.06 32.98 -10.48
CA GLU A 87 -3.97 33.45 -9.11
C GLU A 87 -3.68 32.33 -8.10
N LYS A 88 -4.02 31.08 -8.44
CA LYS A 88 -4.01 29.93 -7.52
C LYS A 88 -3.04 28.83 -7.91
N ARG A 89 -2.25 29.00 -8.96
CA ARG A 89 -1.19 28.07 -9.36
C ARG A 89 -0.06 28.08 -8.33
N GLN A 90 0.29 26.91 -7.85
CA GLN A 90 1.45 26.69 -6.99
C GLN A 90 2.42 25.76 -7.71
N GLN A 91 3.71 26.07 -7.68
CA GLN A 91 4.74 25.14 -8.13
C GLN A 91 5.22 24.34 -6.94
N LYS A 92 5.05 23.03 -6.98
CA LYS A 92 5.56 22.13 -5.94
C LYS A 92 6.65 21.25 -6.51
N ASN A 93 7.75 21.16 -5.77
CA ASN A 93 8.76 20.16 -6.00
C ASN A 93 8.35 18.88 -5.25
N THR A 94 8.54 17.74 -5.92
CA THR A 94 8.34 16.41 -5.37
C THR A 94 9.67 15.69 -5.47
N LEU A 95 10.19 15.23 -4.33
CA LEU A 95 11.32 14.31 -4.27
C LEU A 95 10.74 12.89 -4.17
N CYS A 96 10.74 12.18 -5.29
CA CYS A 96 10.15 10.84 -5.42
C CYS A 96 11.20 9.79 -5.70
N LEU A 97 10.83 8.52 -5.54
CA LEU A 97 11.65 7.39 -5.90
C LEU A 97 11.61 7.14 -7.40
N GLN A 98 12.68 6.55 -7.93
CA GLN A 98 12.84 6.22 -9.34
C GLN A 98 13.11 4.72 -9.51
N ASN A 99 12.48 4.11 -10.53
CA ASN A 99 12.62 2.72 -10.93
C ASN A 99 12.50 1.75 -9.75
N VAL A 100 11.35 1.80 -9.08
CA VAL A 100 11.09 0.98 -7.89
C VAL A 100 10.54 -0.38 -8.27
N ARG A 101 10.95 -1.40 -7.53
CA ARG A 101 10.43 -2.77 -7.65
C ARG A 101 10.44 -3.41 -6.28
N TYR A 102 9.32 -4.02 -5.93
CA TYR A 102 9.10 -4.64 -4.62
C TYR A 102 8.51 -6.03 -4.80
N ARG A 103 8.77 -6.89 -3.81
CA ARG A 103 8.01 -8.12 -3.59
C ARG A 103 7.24 -7.97 -2.29
N LEU A 104 5.92 -7.98 -2.37
CA LEU A 104 5.00 -7.70 -1.28
C LEU A 104 4.31 -8.98 -0.85
N TRP A 105 4.34 -9.27 0.45
CA TRP A 105 3.68 -10.44 1.03
C TRP A 105 2.53 -9.99 1.91
N ALA A 106 1.38 -10.60 1.70
CA ALA A 106 0.18 -10.28 2.46
C ALA A 106 -0.67 -11.51 2.72
N LYS A 107 -1.19 -11.60 3.95
CA LYS A 107 -2.21 -12.58 4.33
C LYS A 107 -3.58 -12.03 4.03
N LEU A 108 -4.42 -12.86 3.42
CA LEU A 108 -5.86 -12.62 3.30
C LEU A 108 -6.53 -13.14 4.57
N ILE A 109 -6.91 -12.23 5.45
CA ILE A 109 -7.62 -12.55 6.69
C ILE A 109 -9.11 -12.53 6.40
N PHE A 110 -9.79 -13.66 6.57
CA PHE A 110 -11.24 -13.73 6.45
C PHE A 110 -11.92 -13.26 7.73
N ILE A 111 -12.91 -12.39 7.59
CA ILE A 111 -13.73 -11.88 8.69
C ILE A 111 -15.12 -12.51 8.57
N PRO A 112 -15.49 -13.48 9.44
CA PRO A 112 -16.81 -14.07 9.46
C PRO A 112 -17.90 -13.03 9.69
N GLN A 113 -19.09 -13.22 9.12
CA GLN A 113 -20.20 -12.25 9.23
C GLN A 113 -20.51 -11.83 10.68
N ARG A 114 -20.44 -12.77 11.63
CA ARG A 114 -20.65 -12.53 13.07
C ARG A 114 -19.68 -11.51 13.69
N ASP A 115 -18.50 -11.35 13.10
CA ASP A 115 -17.42 -10.51 13.62
C ASP A 115 -17.34 -9.15 12.90
N ARG A 116 -18.20 -8.91 11.89
CA ARG A 116 -18.19 -7.67 11.08
C ARG A 116 -18.96 -6.56 11.78
N LYS A 117 -18.24 -5.52 12.21
CA LYS A 117 -18.84 -4.31 12.78
C LYS A 117 -19.45 -3.46 11.66
N ASN A 118 -20.71 -3.04 11.83
CA ASN A 118 -21.43 -2.07 10.98
C ASN A 118 -21.75 -2.49 9.52
N GLU A 119 -21.88 -3.78 9.19
CA GLU A 119 -22.39 -4.18 7.87
C GLU A 119 -23.93 -4.17 7.80
N LYS A 120 -24.50 -3.31 6.95
CA LYS A 120 -25.92 -3.33 6.57
C LYS A 120 -26.22 -4.28 5.41
N ARG A 121 -25.18 -4.86 4.78
CA ARG A 121 -25.33 -5.78 3.65
C ARG A 121 -25.43 -7.20 4.21
N GLN A 122 -26.51 -7.91 3.88
CA GLN A 122 -26.56 -9.35 4.08
C GLN A 122 -25.43 -9.95 3.24
N GLY A 123 -24.46 -10.58 3.90
CA GLY A 123 -23.44 -11.34 3.20
C GLY A 123 -24.08 -12.55 2.53
N ASP A 124 -23.45 -13.08 1.49
CA ASP A 124 -23.89 -14.33 0.86
C ASP A 124 -23.67 -15.48 1.85
N ASP A 125 -24.67 -16.33 2.06
CA ASP A 125 -24.58 -17.50 2.96
C ASP A 125 -23.45 -18.47 2.53
N ASN A 126 -22.97 -18.34 1.28
CA ASN A 126 -21.87 -19.12 0.72
C ASN A 126 -20.51 -18.42 0.77
N GLU A 127 -20.31 -17.41 1.62
CA GLU A 127 -19.00 -16.79 1.84
C GLU A 127 -18.07 -17.73 2.62
N ASN A 128 -16.95 -18.10 1.99
CA ASN A 128 -15.90 -18.86 2.64
C ASN A 128 -14.51 -18.36 2.19
N PRO A 129 -13.44 -18.63 2.96
CA PRO A 129 -12.09 -18.18 2.63
C PRO A 129 -11.57 -18.68 1.28
N ALA A 130 -11.85 -19.94 0.92
CA ALA A 130 -11.36 -20.53 -0.33
C ALA A 130 -11.87 -19.78 -1.57
N LYS A 131 -13.17 -19.42 -1.57
CA LYS A 131 -13.79 -18.57 -2.60
C LYS A 131 -13.02 -17.26 -2.80
N TYR A 132 -12.62 -16.60 -1.72
CA TYR A 132 -11.92 -15.32 -1.82
C TYR A 132 -10.45 -15.46 -2.23
N ASN A 133 -9.77 -16.51 -1.76
CA ASN A 133 -8.44 -16.86 -2.21
C ASN A 133 -8.41 -17.09 -3.72
N GLU A 134 -9.31 -17.93 -4.24
CA GLU A 134 -9.44 -18.22 -5.68
C GLU A 134 -9.79 -16.98 -6.50
N MET A 135 -10.67 -16.11 -5.97
CA MET A 135 -11.04 -14.86 -6.64
C MET A 135 -9.86 -13.90 -6.76
N PHE A 136 -9.07 -13.73 -5.69
CA PHE A 136 -7.87 -12.91 -5.73
C PHE A 136 -6.83 -13.49 -6.68
N GLU A 137 -6.49 -14.77 -6.54
CA GLU A 137 -5.50 -15.45 -7.40
C GLU A 137 -5.84 -15.31 -8.88
N ARG A 138 -7.10 -15.62 -9.26
CA ARG A 138 -7.54 -15.51 -10.65
C ARG A 138 -7.39 -14.09 -11.19
N ARG A 139 -7.68 -13.08 -10.39
CA ARG A 139 -7.53 -11.67 -10.78
C ARG A 139 -6.07 -11.29 -10.90
N ALA A 140 -5.27 -11.62 -9.90
CA ALA A 140 -3.84 -11.31 -9.86
C ALA A 140 -3.09 -11.95 -11.04
N ARG A 141 -3.35 -13.23 -11.34
CA ARG A 141 -2.79 -13.95 -12.52
C ARG A 141 -3.15 -13.30 -13.85
N LYS A 142 -4.39 -12.80 -13.97
CA LYS A 142 -4.87 -12.14 -15.19
C LYS A 142 -4.53 -10.65 -15.27
N GLY A 143 -3.84 -10.09 -14.27
CA GLY A 143 -3.60 -8.65 -14.17
C GLY A 143 -4.88 -7.82 -14.02
N GLN A 144 -5.97 -8.42 -13.51
CA GLN A 144 -7.25 -7.74 -13.34
C GLN A 144 -7.31 -7.02 -11.99
N CYS A 145 -7.77 -5.77 -12.02
CA CYS A 145 -7.98 -4.97 -10.83
C CYS A 145 -9.30 -4.18 -10.94
N PHE A 146 -9.89 -3.84 -9.79
CA PHE A 146 -11.07 -2.98 -9.74
C PHE A 146 -10.72 -1.53 -10.09
N ASN A 147 -9.58 -1.06 -9.58
CA ASN A 147 -8.95 0.21 -9.97
C ASN A 147 -7.48 -0.07 -10.29
N GLN A 148 -6.88 0.70 -11.19
CA GLN A 148 -5.45 0.64 -11.45
C GLN A 148 -4.68 0.91 -10.15
N PRO A 149 -3.87 -0.03 -9.63
CA PRO A 149 -3.02 0.23 -8.47
C PRO A 149 -1.97 1.28 -8.80
N TYR A 150 -1.50 1.99 -7.78
CA TYR A 150 -0.51 3.06 -7.91
C TYR A 150 0.42 3.08 -6.70
N LEU A 151 1.64 3.60 -6.89
CA LEU A 151 2.68 3.67 -5.86
C LEU A 151 2.69 5.05 -5.18
N GLY A 152 1.79 5.18 -4.21
CA GLY A 152 1.67 6.34 -3.32
C GLY A 152 0.72 7.42 -3.85
N CYS A 153 0.95 7.94 -5.06
CA CYS A 153 0.06 8.92 -5.72
C CYS A 153 -0.47 8.35 -7.04
N ARG A 154 -1.67 8.72 -7.48
CA ARG A 154 -2.35 8.16 -8.67
C ARG A 154 -1.59 8.38 -9.99
N GLU A 155 -0.72 9.38 -10.01
CA GLU A 155 0.17 9.71 -11.12
C GLU A 155 1.22 8.61 -11.37
N PHE A 156 1.49 7.76 -10.38
CA PHE A 156 2.48 6.70 -10.42
C PHE A 156 1.80 5.33 -10.51
N SER A 157 1.28 5.00 -11.69
CA SER A 157 0.62 3.71 -11.92
C SER A 157 1.56 2.54 -11.63
N ALA A 158 1.06 1.52 -10.94
CA ALA A 158 1.82 0.34 -10.55
C ALA A 158 1.51 -0.83 -11.49
N SER A 159 2.55 -1.44 -12.04
CA SER A 159 2.46 -2.75 -12.66
C SER A 159 2.62 -3.82 -11.58
N PHE A 160 1.94 -4.95 -11.74
CA PHE A 160 2.04 -6.06 -10.79
C PHE A 160 1.92 -7.41 -11.49
N ARG A 161 2.46 -8.44 -10.86
CA ARG A 161 2.20 -9.84 -11.18
C ARG A 161 2.07 -10.67 -9.90
N LEU A 162 1.30 -11.75 -9.97
CA LEU A 162 1.32 -12.78 -8.93
C LEU A 162 2.65 -13.55 -9.03
N VAL A 163 3.27 -13.79 -7.89
CA VAL A 163 4.39 -14.73 -7.76
C VAL A 163 3.79 -16.09 -7.40
N GLU A 164 4.13 -17.12 -8.19
CA GLU A 164 3.57 -18.45 -8.00
C GLU A 164 4.38 -19.26 -6.98
N ASP A 165 3.73 -20.21 -6.32
CA ASP A 165 4.39 -21.09 -5.35
C ASP A 165 5.50 -21.91 -6.04
N GLY A 166 6.70 -21.89 -5.46
CA GLY A 166 7.86 -22.62 -5.99
C GLY A 166 8.63 -21.90 -7.12
N GLU A 167 8.26 -20.66 -7.46
CA GLU A 167 9.05 -19.84 -8.39
C GLU A 167 10.45 -19.55 -7.83
N GLU A 168 11.49 -19.65 -8.66
CA GLU A 168 12.83 -19.19 -8.29
C GLU A 168 12.85 -17.66 -8.29
N LEU A 169 13.07 -17.10 -7.10
CA LEU A 169 12.98 -15.66 -6.89
C LEU A 169 14.36 -15.02 -6.86
N GLN A 170 14.52 -13.92 -7.60
CA GLN A 170 15.70 -13.09 -7.43
C GLN A 170 15.76 -12.54 -6.00
N PRO A 171 16.96 -12.50 -5.39
CA PRO A 171 17.13 -11.96 -4.06
C PRO A 171 16.78 -10.46 -4.04
N ALA A 172 16.37 -10.00 -2.87
CA ALA A 172 16.27 -8.58 -2.58
C ALA A 172 17.66 -7.91 -2.64
N ILE A 173 17.70 -6.58 -2.62
CA ILE A 173 18.96 -5.84 -2.56
C ILE A 173 19.75 -6.25 -1.31
N ALA A 174 21.07 -6.45 -1.45
CA ALA A 174 21.94 -6.80 -0.33
C ALA A 174 22.30 -5.55 0.50
N GLU A 175 21.28 -4.88 1.03
CA GLU A 175 21.43 -3.63 1.80
C GLU A 175 20.70 -3.74 3.15
N ASP A 176 21.39 -3.32 4.21
CA ASP A 176 20.82 -3.12 5.54
C ASP A 176 20.63 -1.61 5.76
N ARG A 177 19.44 -1.21 6.25
CA ARG A 177 19.13 0.21 6.51
C ARG A 177 18.14 0.35 7.66
N ASP A 178 18.43 1.25 8.60
CA ASP A 178 17.41 1.78 9.52
C ASP A 178 16.65 2.87 8.79
N LEU A 179 15.36 2.64 8.55
CA LEU A 179 14.52 3.55 7.75
C LEU A 179 13.90 4.67 8.61
N GLY A 180 14.20 4.68 9.91
CA GLY A 180 13.62 5.61 10.87
C GLY A 180 12.13 5.35 11.07
N ILE A 181 11.42 6.35 11.61
CA ILE A 181 9.98 6.26 11.80
C ILE A 181 9.28 6.38 10.44
N MET A 182 8.41 5.42 10.14
CA MET A 182 7.61 5.38 8.93
C MET A 182 6.13 5.21 9.25
N LEU A 183 5.27 5.71 8.36
CA LEU A 183 3.84 5.43 8.41
C LEU A 183 3.64 3.91 8.28
N TYR A 184 2.95 3.33 9.26
CA TYR A 184 2.50 1.95 9.22
C TYR A 184 1.19 1.88 8.44
N ASP A 185 0.12 2.48 8.99
CA ASP A 185 -1.21 2.56 8.36
C ASP A 185 -2.04 3.67 9.02
N MET A 186 -3.29 3.87 8.58
CA MET A 186 -4.25 4.74 9.24
C MET A 186 -5.20 3.90 10.11
N ASP A 187 -5.47 4.34 11.33
CA ASP A 187 -6.47 3.70 12.19
C ASP A 187 -7.87 4.18 11.81
N PHE A 188 -8.69 3.26 11.30
CA PHE A 188 -10.08 3.50 10.93
C PHE A 188 -11.08 3.02 11.99
N SER A 189 -10.60 2.63 13.18
CA SER A 189 -11.45 2.16 14.28
C SER A 189 -12.52 3.18 14.68
N ASN A 190 -12.19 4.48 14.62
CA ASN A 190 -13.10 5.60 14.80
C ASN A 190 -13.25 6.41 13.50
N PRO A 191 -14.37 6.26 12.75
CA PRO A 191 -14.57 6.99 11.49
C PRO A 191 -14.62 8.52 11.64
N LYS A 192 -14.83 9.04 12.86
CA LYS A 192 -14.81 10.48 13.13
C LYS A 192 -13.41 11.02 13.45
N ASP A 193 -12.46 10.13 13.72
CA ASP A 193 -11.13 10.47 14.18
C ASP A 193 -10.12 9.45 13.64
N ILE A 194 -9.67 9.67 12.41
CA ILE A 194 -8.74 8.78 11.70
C ILE A 194 -7.32 9.23 12.04
N GLN A 195 -6.59 8.40 12.78
CA GLN A 195 -5.24 8.72 13.26
C GLN A 195 -4.17 7.93 12.49
N PRO A 196 -3.03 8.55 12.15
CA PRO A 196 -1.91 7.83 11.53
C PRO A 196 -1.17 6.98 12.59
N MET A 197 -0.90 5.73 12.26
CA MET A 197 -0.05 4.84 13.05
C MET A 197 1.34 4.76 12.43
N PHE A 198 2.36 4.62 13.27
CA PHE A 198 3.76 4.59 12.85
C PHE A 198 4.49 3.36 13.38
N TYR A 199 5.64 3.06 12.81
CA TYR A 199 6.58 2.04 13.29
C TYR A 199 8.00 2.40 12.86
N ARG A 200 9.01 1.70 13.37
CA ARG A 200 10.42 1.93 12.99
C ARG A 200 10.99 0.71 12.25
N PRO A 201 10.73 0.56 10.95
CA PRO A 201 11.22 -0.58 10.19
C PRO A 201 12.75 -0.56 10.06
N LYS A 202 13.33 -1.74 10.20
CA LYS A 202 14.70 -2.03 9.78
C LYS A 202 14.64 -2.90 8.54
N MET A 203 15.36 -2.50 7.50
CA MET A 203 15.62 -3.31 6.33
C MET A 203 16.89 -4.11 6.58
N GLN A 204 16.80 -5.42 6.41
CA GLN A 204 17.93 -6.35 6.52
C GLN A 204 17.99 -7.19 5.25
N GLN A 205 19.10 -7.10 4.51
CA GLN A 205 19.27 -7.74 3.20
C GLN A 205 18.09 -7.42 2.27
N GLY A 206 17.65 -6.16 2.25
CA GLY A 206 16.54 -5.70 1.41
C GLY A 206 15.15 -6.15 1.90
N ILE A 207 15.06 -6.84 3.02
CA ILE A 207 13.82 -7.39 3.57
C ILE A 207 13.38 -6.57 4.79
N ILE A 208 12.10 -6.22 4.81
CA ILE A 208 11.43 -5.56 5.93
C ILE A 208 10.34 -6.52 6.43
N THR A 209 10.46 -6.94 7.69
CA THR A 209 9.40 -7.68 8.38
C THR A 209 8.39 -6.67 8.91
N VAL A 210 7.12 -6.82 8.51
CA VAL A 210 6.05 -5.93 8.93
C VAL A 210 5.37 -6.54 10.16
N PRO A 211 5.37 -5.85 11.31
CA PRO A 211 4.75 -6.39 12.52
C PRO A 211 3.24 -6.52 12.35
N ASN A 212 2.59 -7.33 13.19
CA ASN A 212 1.14 -7.37 13.23
C ASN A 212 0.57 -6.01 13.68
N TYR A 213 -0.62 -5.65 13.22
CA TYR A 213 -1.35 -4.44 13.62
C TYR A 213 -1.54 -4.33 15.15
N ASP A 214 -1.62 -5.45 15.86
CA ASP A 214 -1.75 -5.50 17.32
C ASP A 214 -0.41 -5.61 18.06
N SER A 215 0.73 -5.52 17.36
CA SER A 215 2.07 -5.52 17.98
C SER A 215 2.34 -4.22 18.73
N GLU A 216 3.09 -4.31 19.83
CA GLU A 216 3.62 -3.15 20.58
C GLU A 216 4.61 -2.31 19.76
N GLU A 217 5.15 -2.87 18.68
CA GLU A 217 6.02 -2.14 17.73
C GLU A 217 5.27 -1.08 16.92
N VAL A 218 3.93 -1.16 16.87
CA VAL A 218 3.07 -0.21 16.17
C VAL A 218 2.67 0.90 17.14
N MET A 219 3.12 2.11 16.85
CA MET A 219 2.82 3.34 17.57
C MET A 219 1.47 3.88 17.10
N LYS A 220 0.42 3.72 17.92
CA LYS A 220 -0.95 4.18 17.64
C LYS A 220 -1.22 5.57 18.21
#